data_AF-A0A0H5QMD2-F1
#
_entry.id   AF-A0A0H5QMD2-F1
#
_cell.length_a   1.000
_cell.length_b   1.000
_cell.length_c   1.000
_cell.angle_alpha   90.00
_cell.angle_beta   90.00
_cell.angle_gamma   90.00
#
_symmetry.space_group_name_H-M   'P 1'
#
loop_
_entity.id
_entity.type
_entity.pdbx_description
1 polymer ?
#
loop_
_entity_poly.entity_id
_entity_poly.type
_entity_poly.pdbx_seq_one_letter_code
_entity_poly.pdbx_strand_id
1 'polypeptide(L)'
;MQRLIIENGGTVVVNFTKDSAQRVDFVIVGDKTVNVENLITQASTVSELDVNILHFQWVIDSIARNEVLLFFPWYWLRLNNQTKVRMKSVMDVDTGIVWGCRPDPPQCRQIYTFAKSRHCSAVDSVDEAVLRQPGLKRFRNLLGHSTYDLLWTPSTMFRDVVAYIFPLCSQEASHGSPCWKTRSMGNLIRVYSGIVRPVFDDVTHIFMCHENDFTEEKVQIVLKKICNGLPQPKRDSLVVVTKALLDKLIAYSCQENVFHAYKLLDILE
;
A
#
# COMPACT_ATOMS: atom_id res chain seq x y z
N MET A 1 24.37 -24.30 -13.62
CA MET A 1 23.39 -23.88 -14.64
C MET A 1 23.36 -24.84 -15.84
N GLN A 2 24.38 -24.85 -16.71
CA GLN A 2 24.34 -25.62 -17.97
C GLN A 2 24.11 -27.13 -17.77
N ARG A 3 24.84 -27.74 -16.84
CA ARG A 3 24.66 -29.15 -16.46
C ARG A 3 23.21 -29.48 -16.07
N LEU A 4 22.58 -28.63 -15.28
CA LEU A 4 21.20 -28.81 -14.81
C LEU A 4 20.20 -28.82 -15.97
N ILE A 5 20.40 -27.94 -16.97
CA ILE A 5 19.53 -27.87 -18.16
C ILE A 5 19.69 -29.15 -19.00
N ILE A 6 20.92 -29.60 -19.20
CA ILE A 6 21.21 -30.81 -20.00
C ILE A 6 20.65 -32.07 -19.32
N GLU A 7 20.84 -32.20 -18.00
CA GLU A 7 20.30 -33.33 -17.21
C GLU A 7 18.77 -33.40 -17.25
N ASN A 8 18.10 -32.28 -17.55
CA ASN A 8 16.64 -32.19 -17.69
C ASN A 8 16.19 -32.11 -19.16
N GLY A 9 17.02 -32.57 -20.11
CA GLY A 9 16.64 -32.74 -21.52
C GLY A 9 16.73 -31.48 -22.39
N GLY A 10 17.28 -30.37 -21.86
CA GLY A 10 17.51 -29.16 -22.62
C GLY A 10 18.81 -29.18 -23.42
N THR A 11 18.87 -28.37 -24.47
CA THR A 11 20.10 -28.13 -25.25
C THR A 11 20.68 -26.76 -24.90
N VAL A 12 22.00 -26.68 -24.70
CA VAL A 12 22.68 -25.44 -24.29
C VAL A 12 23.61 -24.97 -25.41
N VAL A 13 23.49 -23.70 -25.79
CA VAL A 13 24.41 -23.01 -26.71
C VAL A 13 25.23 -22.01 -25.90
N VAL A 14 26.56 -22.14 -25.94
CA VAL A 14 27.47 -21.44 -24.99
C VAL A 14 27.90 -20.04 -25.47
N ASN A 15 27.51 -19.61 -26.68
CA ASN A 15 27.80 -18.28 -27.20
C ASN A 15 26.58 -17.68 -27.90
N PHE A 16 26.11 -16.53 -27.42
CA PHE A 16 24.98 -15.83 -28.02
C PHE A 16 25.46 -14.93 -29.16
N THR A 17 25.08 -15.28 -30.39
CA THR A 17 25.38 -14.61 -31.65
C THR A 17 24.06 -14.44 -32.41
N LYS A 18 24.07 -13.65 -33.50
CA LYS A 18 22.88 -13.50 -34.35
C LYS A 18 22.34 -14.84 -34.87
N ASP A 19 23.23 -15.74 -35.28
CA ASP A 19 22.86 -17.08 -35.75
C ASP A 19 22.34 -17.99 -34.63
N SER A 20 22.82 -17.84 -33.40
CA SER A 20 22.27 -18.63 -32.29
C SER A 20 20.96 -18.03 -31.77
N ALA A 21 20.72 -16.72 -31.91
CA ALA A 21 19.45 -16.07 -31.56
C ALA A 21 18.26 -16.65 -32.33
N GLN A 22 18.45 -17.11 -33.57
CA GLN A 22 17.41 -17.77 -34.36
C GLN A 22 17.16 -19.23 -33.97
N ARG A 23 18.06 -19.84 -33.19
CA ARG A 23 18.04 -21.27 -32.85
C ARG A 23 17.75 -21.56 -31.38
N VAL A 24 17.68 -20.52 -30.55
CA VAL A 24 17.41 -20.66 -29.11
C VAL A 24 16.03 -20.11 -28.78
N ASP A 25 15.30 -20.83 -27.93
CA ASP A 25 13.99 -20.36 -27.45
C ASP A 25 14.13 -19.26 -26.38
N PHE A 26 15.15 -19.38 -25.53
CA PHE A 26 15.38 -18.51 -24.39
C PHE A 26 16.88 -18.31 -24.14
N VAL A 27 17.23 -17.11 -23.64
CA VAL A 27 18.53 -16.86 -23.01
C VAL A 27 18.34 -16.90 -21.50
N ILE A 28 19.04 -17.81 -20.84
CA ILE A 28 19.01 -17.95 -19.38
C ILE A 28 20.18 -17.20 -18.77
N VAL A 29 19.89 -16.29 -17.85
CA VAL A 29 20.89 -15.48 -17.14
C VAL A 29 20.85 -15.79 -15.64
N GLY A 30 22.03 -15.78 -15.00
CA GLY A 30 22.16 -15.88 -13.55
C GLY A 30 21.93 -14.52 -12.92
N ASP A 31 23.01 -13.83 -12.58
CA ASP A 31 22.95 -12.51 -11.99
C ASP A 31 22.84 -11.38 -13.03
N LYS A 32 22.28 -10.25 -12.60
CA LYS A 32 22.24 -9.02 -13.39
C LYS A 32 23.65 -8.43 -13.44
N THR A 33 24.33 -8.63 -14.56
CA THR A 33 25.67 -8.09 -14.83
C THR A 33 25.61 -7.06 -15.95
N VAL A 34 26.66 -6.24 -16.09
CA VAL A 34 26.79 -5.26 -17.19
C VAL A 34 26.63 -5.93 -18.55
N ASN A 35 27.14 -7.16 -18.72
CA ASN A 35 27.00 -7.92 -19.95
C ASN A 35 25.53 -8.29 -20.23
N VAL A 36 24.75 -8.62 -19.20
CA VAL A 36 23.32 -8.91 -19.32
C VAL A 36 22.53 -7.65 -19.65
N GLU A 37 22.88 -6.50 -19.07
CA GLU A 37 22.21 -5.22 -19.39
C GLU A 37 22.51 -4.77 -20.83
N ASN A 38 23.75 -4.92 -21.29
CA ASN A 38 24.12 -4.70 -22.68
C ASN A 38 23.35 -5.61 -23.62
N LEU A 39 23.21 -6.90 -23.27
CA LEU A 39 22.41 -7.85 -24.04
C LEU A 39 20.93 -7.43 -24.11
N ILE A 40 20.33 -7.03 -22.99
CA ILE A 40 18.93 -6.57 -22.95
C ILE A 40 18.74 -5.34 -23.85
N THR A 41 19.70 -4.41 -23.82
CA THR A 41 19.67 -3.20 -24.64
C THR A 41 19.80 -3.51 -26.13
N GLN A 42 20.73 -4.39 -26.50
CA GLN A 42 20.91 -4.85 -27.88
C GLN A 42 19.69 -5.61 -28.38
N ALA A 43 19.15 -6.53 -27.59
CA ALA A 43 17.94 -7.27 -27.94
C ALA A 43 16.75 -6.33 -28.14
N SER A 44 16.67 -5.23 -27.38
CA SER A 44 15.57 -4.25 -27.51
C SER A 44 15.69 -3.34 -28.73
N THR A 45 16.86 -3.24 -29.34
CA THR A 45 17.15 -2.34 -30.47
C THR A 45 17.33 -3.08 -31.79
N VAL A 46 17.85 -4.32 -31.75
CA VAL A 46 18.16 -5.14 -32.91
C VAL A 46 17.11 -6.25 -33.04
N SER A 47 16.28 -6.18 -34.09
CA SER A 47 15.21 -7.16 -34.35
C SER A 47 15.72 -8.60 -34.51
N GLU A 48 16.94 -8.77 -35.04
CA GLU A 48 17.60 -10.08 -35.21
C GLU A 48 17.96 -10.76 -33.88
N LEU A 49 17.91 -10.02 -32.77
CA LEU A 49 18.19 -10.50 -31.42
C LEU A 49 16.91 -10.50 -30.54
N ASP A 50 15.72 -10.56 -31.14
CA ASP A 50 14.45 -10.53 -30.43
C ASP A 50 14.12 -11.85 -29.69
N VAL A 51 14.90 -12.14 -28.65
CA VAL A 51 14.77 -13.35 -27.83
C VAL A 51 14.24 -13.06 -26.42
N ASN A 52 13.60 -14.06 -25.82
CA ASN A 52 13.21 -14.02 -24.42
C ASN A 52 14.44 -14.17 -23.52
N ILE A 53 14.60 -13.29 -22.53
CA ILE A 53 15.71 -13.32 -21.56
C ILE A 53 15.12 -13.57 -20.18
N LEU A 54 15.44 -14.74 -19.61
CA LEU A 54 14.87 -15.27 -18.36
C LEU A 54 15.93 -15.44 -17.29
N HIS A 55 15.56 -15.22 -16.04
CA HIS A 55 16.37 -15.48 -14.86
C HIS A 55 16.47 -16.98 -14.59
N PHE A 56 17.64 -17.45 -14.13
CA PHE A 56 17.90 -18.87 -13.88
C PHE A 56 16.95 -19.48 -12.85
N GLN A 57 16.40 -18.67 -11.95
CA GLN A 57 15.37 -19.11 -11.00
C GLN A 57 14.17 -19.77 -11.69
N TRP A 58 13.79 -19.33 -12.89
CA TRP A 58 12.71 -19.97 -13.66
C TRP A 58 13.01 -21.43 -13.98
N VAL A 59 14.27 -21.74 -14.32
CA VAL A 59 14.72 -23.12 -14.60
C VAL A 59 14.66 -23.95 -13.33
N ILE A 60 15.16 -23.41 -12.20
CA ILE A 60 15.13 -24.10 -10.91
C ILE A 60 13.69 -24.43 -10.51
N ASP A 61 12.79 -23.45 -10.57
CA ASP A 61 11.40 -23.63 -10.13
C ASP A 61 10.61 -24.56 -11.07
N SER A 62 10.91 -24.52 -12.37
CA SER A 62 10.32 -25.44 -13.36
C SER A 62 10.75 -26.89 -13.10
N ILE A 63 12.03 -27.12 -12.82
CA ILE A 63 12.54 -28.45 -12.47
C ILE A 63 11.95 -28.92 -11.15
N ALA A 64 11.90 -28.06 -10.13
CA ALA A 64 11.37 -28.40 -8.81
C ALA A 64 9.89 -28.81 -8.86
N ARG A 65 9.12 -28.26 -9.81
CA ARG A 65 7.71 -28.60 -10.02
C ARG A 65 7.46 -29.65 -11.09
N ASN A 66 8.52 -30.12 -11.75
CA ASN A 66 8.45 -31.03 -12.88
C ASN A 66 7.49 -30.55 -13.99
N GLU A 67 7.45 -29.23 -14.22
CA GLU A 67 6.59 -28.59 -15.22
C GLU A 67 7.29 -27.34 -15.80
N VAL A 68 7.02 -27.02 -17.07
CA VAL A 68 7.50 -25.77 -17.66
C VAL A 68 6.60 -24.64 -17.19
N LEU A 69 7.11 -23.80 -16.29
CA LEU A 69 6.32 -22.71 -15.73
C LEU A 69 6.03 -21.62 -16.75
N LEU A 70 4.85 -21.00 -16.61
CA LEU A 70 4.57 -19.74 -17.28
C LEU A 70 5.68 -18.73 -16.96
N PHE A 71 6.03 -17.93 -17.96
CA PHE A 71 6.84 -16.75 -17.70
C PHE A 71 5.99 -15.88 -16.79
N PHE A 72 6.42 -15.66 -15.55
CA PHE A 72 5.87 -14.67 -14.63
C PHE A 72 6.82 -13.48 -14.56
N PRO A 73 6.35 -12.25 -14.26
CA PRO A 73 7.17 -11.06 -14.39
C PRO A 73 8.49 -11.07 -13.59
N TRP A 74 8.53 -11.81 -12.47
CA TRP A 74 9.74 -12.00 -11.66
C TRP A 74 10.76 -12.98 -12.27
N TYR A 75 10.39 -13.73 -13.30
CA TYR A 75 11.26 -14.67 -14.00
C TYR A 75 11.92 -14.10 -15.25
N TRP A 76 11.43 -12.99 -15.81
CA TRP A 76 11.98 -12.45 -17.05
C TRP A 76 12.62 -11.08 -16.86
N LEU A 77 13.71 -10.86 -17.57
CA LEU A 77 14.29 -9.52 -17.74
C LEU A 77 13.77 -8.86 -19.02
N ARG A 78 13.51 -9.66 -20.05
CA ARG A 78 12.96 -9.22 -21.33
C ARG A 78 12.11 -10.34 -21.92
N LEU A 79 10.95 -9.98 -22.46
CA LEU A 79 10.19 -10.84 -23.35
C LEU A 79 10.26 -10.26 -24.76
N ASN A 80 10.36 -11.13 -25.76
CA ASN A 80 10.19 -10.72 -27.15
C ASN A 80 8.76 -10.25 -27.41
N ASN A 81 8.54 -9.51 -28.50
CA ASN A 81 7.25 -8.86 -28.74
C ASN A 81 6.11 -9.87 -28.87
N GLN A 82 6.35 -10.99 -29.55
CA GLN A 82 5.35 -12.03 -29.77
C GLN A 82 4.95 -12.71 -28.46
N THR A 83 5.91 -13.08 -27.61
CA THR A 83 5.66 -13.68 -26.30
C THR A 83 4.95 -12.68 -25.40
N LYS A 84 5.36 -11.41 -25.38
CA LYS A 84 4.69 -10.36 -24.60
C LYS A 84 3.23 -10.20 -24.98
N VAL A 85 2.88 -10.23 -26.27
CA VAL A 85 1.49 -10.17 -26.75
C VAL A 85 0.70 -11.40 -26.29
N ARG A 86 1.27 -12.61 -26.43
CA ARG A 86 0.63 -13.85 -25.94
C ARG A 86 0.43 -13.85 -24.43
N MET A 87 1.39 -13.32 -23.66
CA MET A 87 1.26 -13.26 -22.20
C MET A 87 0.14 -12.31 -21.77
N LYS A 88 -0.06 -11.18 -22.47
CA LYS A 88 -1.14 -10.24 -22.16
C LYS A 88 -2.54 -10.85 -22.25
N SER A 89 -2.75 -11.86 -23.11
CA SER A 89 -4.04 -12.56 -23.18
C SER A 89 -4.28 -13.54 -22.03
N VAL A 90 -3.24 -13.89 -21.27
CA VAL A 90 -3.33 -14.89 -20.18
C VAL A 90 -3.14 -14.26 -18.79
N MET A 91 -2.34 -13.20 -18.70
CA MET A 91 -2.06 -12.50 -17.44
C MET A 91 -1.80 -11.01 -17.65
N ASP A 92 -1.88 -10.26 -16.56
CA ASP A 92 -1.28 -8.94 -16.47
C ASP A 92 0.25 -9.08 -16.48
N VAL A 93 0.89 -8.61 -17.56
CA VAL A 93 2.34 -8.69 -17.74
C VAL A 93 3.13 -7.78 -16.79
N ASP A 94 2.48 -6.82 -16.14
CA ASP A 94 3.15 -5.91 -15.23
C ASP A 94 3.11 -6.41 -13.78
N THR A 95 2.04 -7.12 -13.39
CA THR A 95 1.84 -7.62 -12.01
C THR A 95 1.98 -9.14 -11.88
N GLY A 96 1.74 -9.90 -12.94
CA GLY A 96 1.77 -11.36 -12.94
C GLY A 96 0.44 -12.01 -12.53
N ILE A 97 -0.63 -11.22 -12.42
CA ILE A 97 -1.97 -11.71 -12.11
C ILE A 97 -2.52 -12.46 -13.32
N VAL A 98 -2.79 -13.75 -13.17
CA VAL A 98 -3.39 -14.59 -14.23
C VAL A 98 -4.88 -14.33 -14.33
N TRP A 99 -5.37 -14.08 -15.54
CA TRP A 99 -6.79 -13.80 -15.78
C TRP A 99 -7.66 -15.01 -15.44
N GLY A 100 -8.77 -14.77 -14.76
CA GLY A 100 -9.69 -15.84 -14.34
C GLY A 100 -9.18 -16.71 -13.18
N CYS A 101 -7.98 -16.46 -12.66
CA CYS A 101 -7.42 -17.17 -11.52
C CYS A 101 -7.33 -16.25 -10.30
N ARG A 102 -7.83 -16.72 -9.15
CA ARG A 102 -7.68 -16.00 -7.88
C ARG A 102 -6.34 -16.40 -7.24
N PRO A 103 -5.40 -15.47 -7.02
CA PRO A 103 -4.13 -15.81 -6.41
C PRO A 103 -4.31 -16.25 -4.95
N ASP A 104 -3.53 -17.25 -4.54
CA ASP A 104 -3.44 -17.66 -3.14
C ASP A 104 -2.58 -16.67 -2.31
N PRO A 105 -2.58 -16.75 -0.96
CA PRO A 105 -1.81 -15.81 -0.13
C PRO A 105 -0.29 -15.79 -0.43
N PRO A 106 0.39 -16.93 -0.67
CA PRO A 106 1.78 -16.94 -1.15
C PRO A 106 1.99 -16.20 -2.48
N GLN A 107 1.13 -16.42 -3.47
CA GLN A 107 1.18 -15.75 -4.78
C GLN A 107 0.94 -14.24 -4.63
N CYS A 108 -0.02 -13.84 -3.80
CA CYS A 108 -0.26 -12.42 -3.48
C CYS A 108 1.00 -11.75 -2.93
N ARG A 109 1.73 -12.44 -2.04
CA ARG A 109 2.98 -11.95 -1.47
C ARG A 109 4.08 -11.80 -2.53
N GLN A 110 4.20 -12.75 -3.45
CA GLN A 110 5.16 -12.67 -4.56
C GLN A 110 4.84 -11.51 -5.51
N ILE A 111 3.58 -11.41 -5.95
CA ILE A 111 3.08 -10.30 -6.79
C ILE A 111 3.37 -8.95 -6.13
N TYR A 112 3.04 -8.81 -4.84
CA TYR A 112 3.28 -7.58 -4.09
C TYR A 112 4.78 -7.25 -4.00
N THR A 113 5.62 -8.23 -3.68
CA THR A 113 7.07 -8.03 -3.55
C THR A 113 7.69 -7.59 -4.87
N PHE A 114 7.23 -8.18 -5.98
CA PHE A 114 7.65 -7.81 -7.32
C PHE A 114 7.18 -6.41 -7.72
N ALA A 115 5.90 -6.09 -7.53
CA ALA A 115 5.37 -4.75 -7.82
C ALA A 115 6.10 -3.68 -7.00
N LYS A 116 6.37 -3.95 -5.72
CA LYS A 116 7.11 -3.06 -4.84
C LYS A 116 8.53 -2.80 -5.37
N SER A 117 9.27 -3.82 -5.79
CA SER A 117 10.64 -3.63 -6.29
C SER A 117 10.66 -2.74 -7.53
N ARG A 118 9.73 -2.92 -8.48
CA ARG A 118 9.62 -2.05 -9.66
C ARG A 118 9.28 -0.59 -9.33
N HIS A 119 8.39 -0.37 -8.37
CA HIS A 119 7.99 0.99 -7.98
C HIS A 119 9.03 1.69 -7.09
N CYS A 120 9.74 0.97 -6.24
CA CYS A 120 10.78 1.55 -5.37
C CYS A 120 12.08 1.85 -6.12
N SER A 121 12.42 1.12 -7.20
CA SER A 121 13.59 1.41 -8.03
C SER A 121 13.44 2.63 -8.96
N ALA A 122 12.24 3.23 -9.04
CA ALA A 122 12.01 4.48 -9.77
C ALA A 122 12.21 5.73 -8.89
N VAL A 123 12.82 5.57 -7.72
CA VAL A 123 12.95 6.60 -6.68
C VAL A 123 14.43 6.73 -6.29
N ASP A 124 15.26 7.19 -7.24
CA ASP A 124 16.67 7.51 -6.98
C ASP A 124 16.86 8.92 -6.40
N SER A 125 15.78 9.66 -6.17
CA SER A 125 15.80 10.90 -5.42
C SER A 125 14.70 10.91 -4.35
N VAL A 126 15.07 11.30 -3.14
CA VAL A 126 14.16 11.53 -2.01
C VAL A 126 13.08 12.57 -2.41
N ASP A 127 13.37 13.42 -3.40
CA ASP A 127 12.49 14.48 -3.89
C ASP A 127 11.42 13.99 -4.90
N GLU A 128 11.73 13.05 -5.81
CA GLU A 128 10.70 12.49 -6.72
C GLU A 128 9.77 11.46 -6.05
N ALA A 129 10.23 10.81 -4.97
CA ALA A 129 9.41 9.93 -4.13
C ALA A 129 8.15 10.65 -3.63
N VAL A 130 8.32 11.91 -3.23
CA VAL A 130 7.28 12.77 -2.65
C VAL A 130 6.30 13.24 -3.73
N LEU A 131 6.78 13.41 -4.97
CA LEU A 131 5.97 13.91 -6.10
C LEU A 131 5.12 12.82 -6.77
N ARG A 132 5.57 11.56 -6.77
CA ARG A 132 4.82 10.44 -7.39
C ARG A 132 4.09 9.53 -6.41
N GLN A 133 4.37 9.61 -5.12
CA GLN A 133 3.44 9.04 -4.15
C GLN A 133 2.09 9.76 -4.33
N PRO A 134 0.97 9.04 -4.51
CA PRO A 134 -0.33 9.67 -4.34
C PRO A 134 -0.35 10.18 -2.90
N GLY A 135 0.04 11.46 -2.68
CA GLY A 135 0.42 11.96 -1.37
C GLY A 135 -0.63 11.55 -0.37
N LEU A 136 -0.24 10.99 0.79
CA LEU A 136 -1.05 10.24 1.80
C LEU A 136 -2.58 10.37 1.71
N LYS A 137 -3.11 11.58 1.53
CA LYS A 137 -4.51 11.87 1.16
C LYS A 137 -5.03 11.08 -0.06
N ARG A 138 -4.35 11.06 -1.20
CA ARG A 138 -4.76 10.35 -2.43
C ARG A 138 -4.61 8.83 -2.27
N PHE A 139 -3.55 8.35 -1.62
CA PHE A 139 -3.41 6.93 -1.28
C PHE A 139 -4.51 6.46 -0.33
N ARG A 140 -4.84 7.26 0.70
CA ARG A 140 -5.94 6.96 1.62
C ARG A 140 -7.30 7.04 0.95
N ASN A 141 -7.52 7.97 0.02
CA ASN A 141 -8.76 8.01 -0.74
C ASN A 141 -8.89 6.77 -1.65
N LEU A 142 -7.79 6.33 -2.30
CA LEU A 142 -7.75 5.11 -3.11
C LEU A 142 -7.98 3.86 -2.27
N LEU A 143 -7.17 3.65 -1.23
CA LEU A 143 -7.41 2.61 -0.22
C LEU A 143 -8.82 2.72 0.33
N GLY A 144 -9.30 3.94 0.47
CA GLY A 144 -10.58 4.21 1.03
C GLY A 144 -11.71 3.66 0.15
N HIS A 145 -11.80 4.12 -1.09
CA HIS A 145 -12.80 3.60 -2.01
C HIS A 145 -12.66 2.07 -2.18
N SER A 146 -11.44 1.54 -2.30
CA SER A 146 -11.22 0.10 -2.45
C SER A 146 -11.53 -0.72 -1.18
N THR A 147 -11.31 -0.20 0.02
CA THR A 147 -11.61 -0.92 1.29
C THR A 147 -13.04 -0.71 1.75
N TYR A 148 -13.71 0.38 1.35
CA TYR A 148 -15.12 0.59 1.66
C TYR A 148 -15.98 -0.52 1.04
N ASP A 149 -15.67 -0.88 -0.20
CA ASP A 149 -16.39 -1.93 -0.94
C ASP A 149 -15.96 -3.36 -0.56
N LEU A 150 -14.80 -3.53 0.09
CA LEU A 150 -14.20 -4.85 0.31
C LEU A 150 -14.03 -5.26 1.76
N LEU A 151 -13.69 -4.35 2.69
CA LEU A 151 -13.30 -4.68 4.07
C LEU A 151 -13.44 -3.47 5.02
N TRP A 152 -14.59 -3.34 5.70
CA TRP A 152 -14.63 -2.56 6.94
C TRP A 152 -13.94 -3.36 8.05
N THR A 153 -12.83 -2.86 8.59
CA THR A 153 -12.12 -3.47 9.72
C THR A 153 -12.05 -2.51 10.89
N PRO A 154 -11.85 -2.99 12.14
CA PRO A 154 -11.59 -2.10 13.27
C PRO A 154 -10.48 -1.09 12.98
N SER A 155 -9.41 -1.52 12.29
CA SER A 155 -8.28 -0.68 11.87
C SER A 155 -8.65 0.49 10.94
N THR A 156 -9.83 0.46 10.30
CA THR A 156 -10.33 1.52 9.41
C THR A 156 -11.50 2.31 10.00
N MET A 157 -11.87 2.10 11.27
CA MET A 157 -13.10 2.65 11.84
C MET A 157 -13.18 4.18 11.86
N PHE A 158 -12.05 4.89 11.86
CA PHE A 158 -12.00 6.36 11.83
C PHE A 158 -11.56 6.92 10.47
N ARG A 159 -11.65 6.14 9.39
CA ARG A 159 -11.11 6.54 8.08
C ARG A 159 -11.62 7.90 7.56
N ASP A 160 -12.90 8.17 7.78
CA ASP A 160 -13.55 9.40 7.33
C ASP A 160 -13.56 10.50 8.41
N VAL A 161 -12.92 10.23 9.56
CA VAL A 161 -12.79 11.18 10.66
C VAL A 161 -11.58 12.09 10.42
N VAL A 162 -11.86 13.37 10.26
CA VAL A 162 -10.86 14.44 10.39
C VAL A 162 -10.96 15.01 11.80
N ALA A 163 -9.99 14.65 12.64
CA ALA A 163 -9.94 14.98 14.04
C ALA A 163 -9.07 16.20 14.33
N TYR A 164 -9.59 17.12 15.12
CA TYR A 164 -8.82 18.05 15.92
C TYR A 164 -8.69 17.49 17.32
N ILE A 165 -7.47 17.47 17.85
CA ILE A 165 -7.24 17.06 19.24
C ILE A 165 -7.19 18.32 20.08
N PHE A 166 -8.12 18.44 21.03
CA PHE A 166 -8.20 19.60 21.90
C PHE A 166 -6.91 19.70 22.73
N PRO A 167 -6.15 20.81 22.63
CA PRO A 167 -4.78 20.86 23.13
C PRO A 167 -4.68 21.04 24.64
N LEU A 168 -5.78 21.46 25.29
CA LEU A 168 -5.82 21.71 26.73
C LEU A 168 -6.28 20.47 27.51
N CYS A 169 -5.86 20.42 28.76
CA CYS A 169 -6.48 19.67 29.84
C CYS A 169 -6.53 20.61 31.05
N SER A 170 -7.69 20.70 31.70
CA SER A 170 -7.89 21.55 32.88
C SER A 170 -7.00 21.15 34.06
N GLN A 171 -6.46 19.94 34.03
CA GLN A 171 -5.44 19.48 34.95
C GLN A 171 -4.11 19.38 34.21
N GLU A 172 -3.19 20.29 34.52
CA GLU A 172 -1.80 20.18 34.06
C GLU A 172 -1.19 18.90 34.64
N ALA A 173 -0.59 18.07 33.78
CA ALA A 173 0.27 17.00 34.28
C ALA A 173 1.43 17.63 35.05
N SER A 174 1.88 16.98 36.12
CA SER A 174 2.96 17.42 37.04
C SER A 174 4.30 17.80 36.39
N HIS A 175 4.42 17.71 35.06
CA HIS A 175 5.63 17.93 34.29
C HIS A 175 5.48 18.94 33.14
N GLY A 176 4.43 19.79 33.15
CA GLY A 176 4.33 20.94 32.22
C GLY A 176 4.27 20.58 30.73
N SER A 177 3.90 19.35 30.39
CA SER A 177 3.72 18.89 29.00
C SER A 177 2.23 18.76 28.67
N PRO A 178 1.82 18.91 27.39
CA PRO A 178 0.45 18.64 26.98
C PRO A 178 0.07 17.25 27.47
N CYS A 179 -1.08 17.15 28.15
CA CYS A 179 -1.52 15.94 28.82
C CYS A 179 -1.27 14.72 27.91
N TRP A 180 -0.51 13.74 28.41
CA TRP A 180 -0.15 12.55 27.65
C TRP A 180 -1.39 11.82 27.07
N LYS A 181 -2.56 12.00 27.71
CA LYS A 181 -3.87 11.52 27.25
C LYS A 181 -4.28 12.13 25.91
N THR A 182 -4.06 13.43 25.73
CA THR A 182 -4.28 14.17 24.48
C THR A 182 -3.40 13.63 23.35
N ARG A 183 -2.11 13.39 23.63
CA ARG A 183 -1.19 12.77 22.64
C ARG A 183 -1.59 11.33 22.30
N SER A 184 -1.96 10.54 23.31
CA SER A 184 -2.42 9.16 23.15
C SER A 184 -3.68 9.09 22.26
N MET A 185 -4.64 9.99 22.46
CA MET A 185 -5.84 10.10 21.62
C MET A 185 -5.51 10.32 20.15
N GLY A 186 -4.64 11.30 19.85
CA GLY A 186 -4.22 11.55 18.48
C GLY A 186 -3.53 10.35 17.84
N ASN A 187 -2.71 9.61 18.61
CA ASN A 187 -2.07 8.40 18.12
C ASN A 187 -3.08 7.27 17.86
N LEU A 188 -4.04 7.06 18.77
CA LEU A 188 -5.09 6.05 18.59
C LEU A 188 -5.91 6.34 17.33
N ILE A 189 -6.37 7.58 17.14
CA ILE A 189 -7.12 7.96 15.95
C ILE A 189 -6.33 7.67 14.68
N ARG A 190 -5.02 7.97 14.66
CA ARG A 190 -4.14 7.66 13.52
C ARG A 190 -3.98 6.17 13.26
N VAL A 191 -3.81 5.36 14.30
CA VAL A 191 -3.71 3.89 14.20
C VAL A 191 -4.98 3.31 13.56
N TYR A 192 -6.14 3.86 13.90
CA TYR A 192 -7.44 3.47 13.37
C TYR A 192 -7.85 4.25 12.10
N SER A 193 -6.85 4.72 11.35
CA SER A 193 -6.96 5.36 10.02
C SER A 193 -7.57 6.77 9.98
N GLY A 194 -7.80 7.42 11.12
CA GLY A 194 -8.27 8.81 11.18
C GLY A 194 -7.17 9.84 10.94
N ILE A 195 -7.58 11.04 10.54
CA ILE A 195 -6.66 12.17 10.31
C ILE A 195 -6.60 13.01 11.57
N VAL A 196 -5.41 13.30 12.05
CA VAL A 196 -5.23 14.32 13.10
C VAL A 196 -4.66 15.58 12.48
N ARG A 197 -5.40 16.68 12.57
CA ARG A 197 -5.00 18.00 12.08
C ARG A 197 -4.60 18.93 13.23
N PRO A 198 -3.54 19.73 13.06
CA PRO A 198 -3.17 20.75 14.03
C PRO A 198 -4.02 22.03 13.91
N VAL A 199 -4.79 22.16 12.83
CA VAL A 199 -5.66 23.32 12.51
C VAL A 199 -7.10 22.83 12.36
N PHE A 200 -8.08 23.69 12.66
CA PHE A 200 -9.51 23.30 12.76
C PHE A 200 -10.34 23.50 11.47
N ASP A 201 -9.80 24.09 10.41
CA ASP A 201 -10.57 24.57 9.24
C ASP A 201 -11.33 23.49 8.44
N ASP A 202 -10.84 22.25 8.42
CA ASP A 202 -11.41 21.09 7.71
C ASP A 202 -11.83 19.95 8.65
N VAL A 203 -11.99 20.24 9.94
CA VAL A 203 -12.24 19.23 10.96
C VAL A 203 -13.71 18.86 11.03
N THR A 204 -13.95 17.57 11.28
CA THR A 204 -15.28 16.97 11.46
C THR A 204 -15.54 16.60 12.92
N HIS A 205 -14.49 16.28 13.67
CA HIS A 205 -14.58 15.83 15.05
C HIS A 205 -13.55 16.56 15.93
N ILE A 206 -13.99 17.08 17.07
CA ILE A 206 -13.11 17.53 18.15
C ILE A 206 -13.02 16.41 19.18
N PHE A 207 -11.81 15.97 19.48
CA PHE A 207 -11.57 15.00 20.53
C PHE A 207 -11.04 15.68 21.79
N MET A 208 -11.71 15.46 22.91
CA MET A 208 -11.41 16.09 24.20
C MET A 208 -11.10 15.05 25.29
N CYS A 209 -10.13 15.36 26.15
CA CYS A 209 -9.93 14.59 27.38
C CYS A 209 -11.15 14.79 28.30
N HIS A 210 -11.52 13.76 29.06
CA HIS A 210 -12.58 13.83 30.08
C HIS A 210 -12.23 14.77 31.26
N GLU A 211 -10.95 15.13 31.38
CA GLU A 211 -10.45 16.09 32.38
C GLU A 211 -10.64 17.54 31.96
N ASN A 212 -11.23 17.83 30.80
CA ASN A 212 -11.57 19.20 30.42
C ASN A 212 -12.86 19.62 31.12
N ASP A 213 -12.78 20.65 31.96
CA ASP A 213 -13.92 21.29 32.58
C ASP A 213 -14.47 22.36 31.63
N PHE A 214 -15.70 22.15 31.14
CA PHE A 214 -16.37 23.12 30.27
C PHE A 214 -16.72 24.43 30.98
N THR A 215 -16.69 24.47 32.31
CA THR A 215 -16.90 25.71 33.06
C THR A 215 -15.62 26.56 33.17
N GLU A 216 -14.46 25.98 32.88
CA GLU A 216 -13.19 26.69 32.93
C GLU A 216 -13.07 27.69 31.77
N GLU A 217 -12.74 28.95 32.11
CA GLU A 217 -12.66 30.05 31.15
C GLU A 217 -11.67 29.77 30.01
N LYS A 218 -10.52 29.14 30.30
CA LYS A 218 -9.51 28.76 29.30
C LYS A 218 -10.07 27.78 28.26
N VAL A 219 -10.86 26.79 28.70
CA VAL A 219 -11.51 25.81 27.82
C VAL A 219 -12.56 26.50 26.96
N GLN A 220 -13.38 27.36 27.56
CA GLN A 220 -14.40 28.15 26.86
C GLN A 220 -13.80 29.10 25.80
N ILE A 221 -12.66 29.73 26.08
CA ILE A 221 -11.97 30.61 25.12
C ILE A 221 -11.55 29.82 23.87
N VAL A 222 -10.94 28.65 24.05
CA VAL A 222 -10.49 27.82 22.92
C VAL A 222 -11.68 27.26 22.14
N LEU A 223 -12.74 26.78 22.81
CA LEU A 223 -13.95 26.32 22.14
C LEU A 223 -14.63 27.44 21.35
N LYS A 224 -14.78 28.64 21.93
CA LYS A 224 -15.32 29.81 21.23
C LYS A 224 -14.48 30.18 20.01
N LYS A 225 -13.15 30.10 20.11
CA LYS A 225 -12.24 30.35 18.97
C LYS A 225 -12.47 29.34 17.84
N ILE A 226 -12.63 28.06 18.16
CA ILE A 226 -12.89 27.01 17.16
C ILE A 226 -14.26 27.23 16.51
N CYS A 227 -15.31 27.45 17.31
CA CYS A 227 -16.66 27.70 16.81
C CYS A 227 -16.71 28.93 15.90
N ASN A 228 -16.09 30.04 16.31
CA ASN A 228 -16.09 31.29 15.57
C ASN A 228 -15.22 31.25 14.30
N GLY A 229 -14.19 30.40 14.27
CA GLY A 229 -13.34 30.20 13.10
C GLY A 229 -13.93 29.27 12.04
N LEU A 230 -15.08 28.62 12.32
CA LEU A 230 -15.76 27.74 11.38
C LEU A 230 -17.01 28.41 10.76
N PRO A 231 -17.27 28.21 9.45
CA PRO A 231 -18.54 28.58 8.85
C PRO A 231 -19.72 27.91 9.55
N GLN A 232 -20.84 28.62 9.69
CA GLN A 232 -22.08 28.14 10.31
C GLN A 232 -22.44 26.68 9.96
N PRO A 233 -22.51 26.25 8.67
CA PRO A 233 -22.89 24.88 8.33
C PRO A 233 -21.89 23.82 8.82
N LYS A 234 -20.61 24.18 8.96
CA LYS A 234 -19.59 23.28 9.53
C LYS A 234 -19.68 23.21 11.06
N ARG A 235 -20.03 24.33 11.71
CA ARG A 235 -20.21 24.39 13.16
C ARG A 235 -21.36 23.47 13.59
N ASP A 236 -22.48 23.51 12.85
CA ASP A 236 -23.68 22.74 13.17
C ASP A 236 -23.52 21.23 12.97
N SER A 237 -22.49 20.81 12.20
CA SER A 237 -22.17 19.41 11.91
C SER A 237 -20.95 18.90 12.68
N LEU A 238 -20.35 19.72 13.55
CA LEU A 238 -19.14 19.37 14.29
C LEU A 238 -19.47 18.45 15.47
N VAL A 239 -18.78 17.31 15.54
CA VAL A 239 -19.00 16.34 16.62
C VAL A 239 -17.92 16.50 17.69
N VAL A 240 -18.31 16.57 18.97
CA VAL A 240 -17.37 16.56 20.09
C VAL A 240 -17.36 15.18 20.74
N VAL A 241 -16.19 14.53 20.76
CA VAL A 241 -16.01 13.18 21.27
C VAL A 241 -15.08 13.22 22.49
N THR A 242 -15.55 12.66 23.61
CA THR A 242 -14.72 12.52 24.80
C THR A 242 -13.82 11.30 24.71
N LYS A 243 -12.69 11.30 25.43
CA LYS A 243 -11.81 10.13 25.53
C LYS A 243 -12.56 8.86 25.97
N ALA A 244 -13.48 8.98 26.94
CA ALA A 244 -14.25 7.85 27.43
C ALA A 244 -15.11 7.22 26.32
N LEU A 245 -15.72 8.04 25.46
CA LEU A 245 -16.49 7.54 24.32
C LEU A 245 -15.56 6.90 23.26
N LEU A 246 -14.41 7.51 22.96
CA LEU A 246 -13.41 6.94 22.06
C LEU A 246 -12.96 5.54 22.51
N ASP A 247 -12.70 5.36 23.81
CA ASP A 247 -12.29 4.07 24.36
C ASP A 247 -13.39 3.01 24.25
N LYS A 248 -14.64 3.39 24.50
CA LYS A 248 -15.79 2.50 24.33
C LYS A 248 -15.97 2.07 22.87
N LEU A 249 -15.84 3.00 21.92
CA LEU A 249 -15.96 2.71 20.49
C LEU A 249 -14.89 1.70 20.04
N ILE A 250 -13.64 1.87 20.50
CA ILE A 250 -12.54 0.95 20.19
C ILE A 250 -12.76 -0.40 20.88
N ALA A 251 -13.20 -0.42 22.13
CA ALA A 251 -13.45 -1.67 22.85
C ALA A 251 -14.58 -2.48 22.18
N TYR A 252 -15.67 -1.82 21.79
CA TYR A 252 -16.79 -2.45 21.10
C TYR A 252 -16.37 -3.02 19.74
N SER A 253 -15.61 -2.26 18.94
CA SER A 253 -15.10 -2.76 17.65
C SER A 253 -14.12 -3.93 17.77
N CYS A 254 -13.47 -4.10 18.92
CA CYS A 254 -12.59 -5.24 19.18
C CYS A 254 -13.32 -6.50 19.68
N GLN A 255 -14.54 -6.37 20.22
CA GLN A 255 -15.26 -7.48 20.87
C GLN A 255 -16.23 -8.21 19.93
N GLU A 256 -16.88 -7.50 19.02
CA GLU A 256 -17.81 -8.12 18.07
C GLU A 256 -17.10 -8.40 16.73
N ASN A 257 -16.63 -9.64 16.53
CA ASN A 257 -16.14 -10.14 15.24
C ASN A 257 -17.24 -10.24 14.14
N VAL A 258 -18.35 -9.50 14.26
CA VAL A 258 -19.50 -9.50 13.35
C VAL A 258 -19.98 -8.05 13.18
N PHE A 259 -19.68 -7.45 12.03
CA PHE A 259 -20.01 -6.04 11.77
C PHE A 259 -21.23 -5.92 10.86
N HIS A 260 -22.37 -5.57 11.46
CA HIS A 260 -23.43 -4.89 10.72
C HIS A 260 -23.08 -3.41 10.64
N ALA A 261 -23.17 -2.85 9.43
CA ALA A 261 -23.02 -1.42 9.18
C ALA A 261 -24.16 -0.66 9.87
N TYR A 262 -23.95 -0.25 11.12
CA TYR A 262 -24.89 0.63 11.81
C TYR A 262 -24.51 2.09 11.58
N LYS A 263 -25.52 2.87 11.22
CA LYS A 263 -25.49 4.33 11.20
C LYS A 263 -25.25 4.77 12.65
N LEU A 264 -24.16 5.48 12.91
CA LEU A 264 -23.69 5.92 14.23
C LEU A 264 -24.65 6.87 14.99
N LEU A 265 -25.88 7.07 14.51
CA LEU A 265 -26.89 7.93 15.10
C LEU A 265 -27.72 7.26 16.20
N ASP A 266 -27.71 5.93 16.30
CA ASP A 266 -28.58 5.20 17.27
C ASP A 266 -27.89 4.91 18.63
N ILE A 267 -26.65 5.37 18.85
CA ILE A 267 -25.88 5.12 20.10
C ILE A 267 -25.92 6.35 21.05
N LEU A 268 -26.63 7.41 20.69
CA LEU A 268 -26.75 8.63 21.50
C LEU A 268 -28.17 8.92 22.00
N GLU A 269 -29.05 7.91 22.04
CA GLU A 269 -30.31 7.95 22.81
C GLU A 269 -30.20 7.16 24.12
#